data_AF-A0A256IBW8-F1
#
_entry.id   AF-A0A256IBW8-F1
#
_cell.length_a   1.000
_cell.length_b   1.000
_cell.length_c   1.000
_cell.angle_alpha   90.00
_cell.angle_beta   90.00
_cell.angle_gamma   90.00
#
_symmetry.space_group_name_H-M   'P 1'
#
loop_
_entity.id
_entity.type
_entity.pdbx_description
1 polymer ?
#
loop_
_entity_poly.entity_id
_entity_poly.type
_entity_poly.pdbx_seq_one_letter_code
_entity_poly.pdbx_strand_id
1 'polypeptide(L)'
;MTRSNDPRAADLTQLTRISLDTNNPICQVCGHPLHEGNDITAYAYRAAGEPAYAIGYIMCGSDVHEHPTVFTRGVREYVLTGHIGTCSNTQTQSTTFVFLDPTPVVTSPTTTADPHVHPDAPTPRDPTDPPQEEPTPLLTAVREHARSDGGCPRGGSE
;
A
#
# COMPACT_ATOMS: atom_id res chain seq x y z
N MET A 1 -1.59 20.87 32.16
CA MET A 1 -1.88 20.61 30.73
C MET A 1 -0.92 19.54 30.24
N THR A 2 -1.26 18.28 30.43
CA THR A 2 -0.51 17.15 29.88
C THR A 2 -0.70 17.16 28.37
N ARG A 3 0.28 17.69 27.63
CA ARG A 3 0.45 17.33 26.22
C ARG A 3 0.67 15.82 26.22
N SER A 4 -0.37 15.05 25.93
CA SER A 4 -0.18 13.68 25.50
C SER A 4 0.67 13.76 24.23
N ASN A 5 1.97 13.53 24.37
CA ASN A 5 2.87 13.20 23.25
C ASN A 5 2.46 11.79 22.81
N ASP A 6 1.28 11.67 22.20
CA ASP A 6 0.90 10.44 21.55
C ASP A 6 1.63 10.39 20.20
N PRO A 7 2.69 9.57 20.06
CA PRO A 7 3.43 9.49 18.82
C PRO A 7 2.52 9.09 17.64
N ARG A 8 1.41 8.39 17.89
CA ARG A 8 0.44 8.01 16.85
C ARG A 8 -0.35 9.21 16.33
N ALA A 9 -0.75 10.14 17.20
CA ALA A 9 -1.47 11.34 16.79
C ALA A 9 -0.58 12.27 15.94
N ALA A 10 0.71 12.36 16.28
CA ALA A 10 1.68 13.09 15.47
C ALA A 10 1.90 12.43 14.10
N ASP A 11 1.99 11.10 14.05
CA ASP A 11 2.12 10.34 12.80
C ASP A 11 0.87 10.50 11.91
N LEU A 12 -0.35 10.36 12.45
CA LEU A 12 -1.59 10.56 11.69
C LEU A 12 -1.74 11.98 11.13
N THR A 13 -1.22 12.98 11.85
CA THR A 13 -1.21 14.37 11.36
C THR A 13 -0.33 14.51 10.11
N GLN A 14 0.80 13.79 10.02
CA GLN A 14 1.65 13.78 8.83
C GLN A 14 1.03 13.00 7.67
N LEU A 15 0.27 11.96 7.98
CA LEU A 15 -0.43 11.12 7.00
C LEU A 15 -1.67 11.80 6.43
N THR A 16 -2.18 12.85 7.09
CA THR A 16 -3.29 13.66 6.59
C THR A 16 -2.80 14.59 5.48
N ARG A 17 -3.47 14.57 4.32
CA ARG A 17 -3.12 15.36 3.11
C ARG A 17 -1.76 15.03 2.51
N ILE A 18 -1.23 13.83 2.76
CA ILE A 18 -0.07 13.33 2.02
C ILE A 18 -0.42 13.25 0.52
N SER A 19 0.53 13.64 -0.34
CA SER A 19 0.35 13.54 -1.79
C SER A 19 0.33 12.08 -2.22
N LEU A 20 -0.48 11.75 -3.21
CA LEU A 20 -0.44 10.45 -3.87
C LEU A 20 0.64 10.39 -4.96
N ASP A 21 1.39 11.48 -5.19
CA ASP A 21 2.50 11.60 -6.16
C ASP A 21 2.15 11.10 -7.59
N THR A 22 0.88 11.17 -7.95
CA THR A 22 0.37 10.77 -9.27
C THR A 22 -0.76 11.68 -9.71
N ASN A 23 -0.81 11.97 -11.02
CA ASN A 23 -1.89 12.74 -11.66
C ASN A 23 -3.03 11.84 -12.13
N ASN A 24 -2.86 10.52 -12.10
CA ASN A 24 -3.89 9.56 -12.49
C ASN A 24 -3.81 8.37 -11.53
N PRO A 25 -4.34 8.50 -10.30
CA PRO A 25 -4.31 7.42 -9.33
C PRO A 25 -5.10 6.24 -9.88
N ILE A 26 -4.51 5.05 -9.80
CA ILE A 26 -5.12 3.79 -10.21
C ILE A 26 -4.99 2.81 -9.06
N CYS A 27 -5.98 1.92 -8.89
CA CYS A 27 -5.85 0.81 -7.98
C CYS A 27 -4.73 -0.12 -8.50
N GLN A 28 -3.71 -0.36 -7.68
CA GLN A 28 -2.58 -1.21 -8.10
C GLN A 28 -2.95 -2.70 -8.24
N VAL A 29 -4.11 -3.11 -7.73
CA VAL A 29 -4.57 -4.51 -7.80
C VAL A 29 -5.44 -4.75 -9.03
N CYS A 30 -6.50 -3.95 -9.23
CA CYS A 30 -7.45 -4.16 -10.33
C CYS A 30 -7.27 -3.20 -11.51
N GLY A 31 -6.42 -2.18 -11.38
CA GLY A 31 -6.19 -1.16 -12.42
C GLY A 31 -7.31 -0.16 -12.58
N HIS A 32 -8.36 -0.18 -11.74
CA HIS A 32 -9.46 0.76 -11.84
C HIS A 32 -8.97 2.19 -11.58
N PRO A 33 -9.33 3.17 -12.44
CA PRO A 33 -8.99 4.56 -12.20
C PRO A 33 -9.69 5.05 -10.92
N LEU A 34 -8.94 5.80 -10.12
CA LEU A 34 -9.42 6.38 -8.89
C LEU A 34 -9.61 7.89 -9.10
N HIS A 35 -10.68 8.41 -8.52
CA HIS A 35 -11.07 9.80 -8.63
C HIS A 35 -11.24 10.41 -7.25
N GLU A 36 -11.30 11.75 -7.21
CA GLU A 36 -11.68 12.48 -6.00
C GLU A 36 -13.00 11.95 -5.43
N GLY A 37 -13.03 11.77 -4.12
CA GLY A 37 -14.14 11.19 -3.37
C GLY A 37 -14.18 9.66 -3.33
N ASN A 38 -13.31 8.95 -4.05
CA ASN A 38 -13.24 7.50 -3.92
C ASN A 38 -12.60 7.08 -2.60
N ASP A 39 -13.25 6.14 -1.92
CA ASP A 39 -12.66 5.44 -0.78
C ASP A 39 -11.50 4.59 -1.26
N ILE A 40 -10.38 4.67 -0.55
CA ILE A 40 -9.16 3.93 -0.86
C ILE A 40 -8.51 3.40 0.40
N THR A 41 -7.68 2.38 0.19
CA THR A 41 -6.72 1.92 1.18
C THR A 41 -5.32 2.27 0.70
N ALA A 42 -4.58 3.00 1.51
CA ALA A 42 -3.23 3.46 1.22
C ALA A 42 -2.23 2.81 2.17
N TYR A 43 -1.12 2.35 1.61
CA TYR A 43 0.04 1.94 2.39
C TYR A 43 1.03 3.09 2.47
N ALA A 44 1.31 3.53 3.70
CA ALA A 44 2.26 4.57 4.00
C ALA A 44 3.43 4.02 4.81
N TYR A 45 4.65 4.40 4.45
CA TYR A 45 5.85 3.96 5.15
C TYR A 45 6.80 5.11 5.40
N ARG A 46 7.59 4.98 6.46
CA ARG A 46 8.68 5.90 6.80
C ARG A 46 9.87 5.10 7.32
N ALA A 47 10.98 5.14 6.60
CA ALA A 47 12.22 4.51 7.03
C ALA A 47 12.79 5.22 8.28
N ALA A 48 13.51 4.48 9.12
CA ALA A 48 14.20 5.08 10.25
C ALA A 48 15.21 6.15 9.78
N GLY A 49 15.06 7.37 10.31
CA GLY A 49 15.88 8.52 9.91
C GLY A 49 15.22 9.44 8.89
N GLU A 50 14.19 8.98 8.18
CA GLU A 50 13.45 9.83 7.24
C GLU A 50 12.41 10.69 7.99
N PRO A 51 12.27 11.97 7.59
CA PRO A 51 11.41 12.92 8.29
C PRO A 51 9.92 12.81 7.90
N ALA A 52 9.61 12.20 6.75
CA ALA A 52 8.27 12.18 6.17
C ALA A 52 7.83 10.77 5.75
N TYR A 53 6.52 10.54 5.80
CA TYR A 53 5.90 9.35 5.22
C TYR A 53 5.84 9.47 3.69
N ALA A 54 5.93 8.33 3.01
CA ALA A 54 5.68 8.17 1.59
C ALA A 54 4.57 7.14 1.36
N ILE A 55 3.82 7.29 0.27
CA ILE A 55 2.83 6.30 -0.16
C ILE A 55 3.52 5.24 -1.02
N GLY A 56 3.44 3.98 -0.61
CA GLY A 56 3.96 2.86 -1.40
C GLY A 56 2.94 2.34 -2.42
N TYR A 57 1.68 2.18 -2.00
CA TYR A 57 0.60 1.79 -2.89
C TYR A 57 -0.75 2.30 -2.44
N ILE A 58 -1.69 2.32 -3.39
CA ILE A 58 -3.11 2.60 -3.15
C ILE A 58 -3.98 1.52 -3.79
N MET A 59 -5.08 1.20 -3.14
CA MET A 59 -6.06 0.21 -3.56
C MET A 59 -7.46 0.82 -3.48
N CYS A 60 -8.37 0.44 -4.39
CA CYS A 60 -9.75 0.90 -4.34
C CYS A 60 -10.49 0.28 -3.15
N GLY A 61 -11.40 1.06 -2.57
CA GLY A 61 -12.24 0.65 -1.45
C GLY A 61 -11.47 0.56 -0.13
N SER A 62 -12.26 0.43 0.94
CA SER A 62 -11.74 0.21 2.29
C SER A 62 -11.53 -1.29 2.51
N ASP A 63 -10.26 -1.74 2.48
CA ASP A 63 -9.83 -3.12 2.75
C ASP A 63 -10.50 -4.20 1.87
N VAL A 64 -10.77 -3.87 0.60
CA VAL A 64 -11.38 -4.79 -0.38
C VAL A 64 -10.38 -5.83 -0.90
N HIS A 65 -9.10 -5.46 -1.00
CA HIS A 65 -8.04 -6.30 -1.54
C HIS A 65 -7.11 -6.79 -0.44
N GLU A 66 -6.55 -7.98 -0.63
CA GLU A 66 -5.47 -8.48 0.22
C GLU A 66 -4.26 -7.57 0.10
N HIS A 67 -3.67 -7.23 1.25
CA HIS A 67 -2.57 -6.30 1.34
C HIS A 67 -1.26 -7.01 0.95
N PRO A 68 -0.56 -6.58 -0.12
CA PRO A 68 0.68 -7.22 -0.57
C PRO A 68 1.90 -6.97 0.36
N THR A 69 1.70 -6.39 1.55
CA THR A 69 2.79 -5.91 2.40
C THR A 69 3.41 -7.00 3.26
N VAL A 70 4.74 -7.05 3.23
CA VAL A 70 5.58 -7.76 4.19
C VAL A 70 6.24 -6.70 5.06
N PHE A 71 5.82 -6.60 6.32
CA PHE A 71 6.29 -5.56 7.23
C PHE A 71 7.80 -5.65 7.46
N THR A 72 8.50 -4.52 7.31
CA THR A 72 9.96 -4.45 7.33
C THR A 72 10.46 -3.88 8.65
N ARG A 73 11.27 -4.67 9.38
CA ARG A 73 11.90 -4.20 10.62
C ARG A 73 12.74 -2.94 10.37
N GLY A 74 12.54 -1.89 11.17
CA GLY A 74 13.21 -0.61 10.99
C GLY A 74 12.46 0.39 10.12
N VAL A 75 11.26 0.03 9.64
CA VAL A 75 10.35 0.92 8.94
C VAL A 75 9.10 1.11 9.79
N ARG A 76 8.58 2.34 9.83
CA ARG A 76 7.28 2.63 10.44
C ARG A 76 6.23 2.56 9.35
N GLU A 77 5.31 1.61 9.46
CA GLU A 77 4.42 1.23 8.36
C GLU A 77 2.96 1.33 8.81
N TYR A 78 2.13 1.90 7.95
CA TYR A 78 0.70 2.10 8.16
C TYR A 78 -0.07 1.62 6.95
N VAL A 79 -1.13 0.84 7.21
CA VAL A 79 -2.23 0.62 6.28
C VAL A 79 -3.38 1.49 6.75
N LEU A 80 -3.81 2.41 5.90
CA LEU A 80 -4.80 3.43 6.22
C LEU A 80 -5.96 3.33 5.25
N THR A 81 -7.19 3.40 5.75
CA THR A 81 -8.37 3.67 4.93
C THR A 81 -8.73 5.14 4.98
N GLY A 82 -9.36 5.64 3.93
CA GLY A 82 -9.74 7.04 3.80
C GLY A 82 -10.27 7.28 2.40
N HIS A 83 -10.20 8.51 1.91
CA HIS A 83 -10.65 8.84 0.56
C HIS A 83 -9.71 9.80 -0.15
N ILE A 84 -9.82 9.86 -1.48
CA ILE A 84 -9.04 10.78 -2.30
C ILE A 84 -9.66 12.17 -2.24
N GLY A 85 -8.85 13.17 -1.93
CA GLY A 85 -9.16 14.59 -2.13
C GLY A 85 -8.25 15.23 -3.16
N THR A 86 -8.52 16.50 -3.47
CA THR A 86 -7.61 17.33 -4.25
C THR A 86 -7.12 18.54 -3.45
N CYS A 87 -5.86 18.91 -3.65
CA CYS A 87 -5.29 20.15 -3.17
C CYS A 87 -4.98 21.04 -4.37
N SER A 88 -5.55 22.24 -4.40
CA SER A 88 -5.33 23.23 -5.45
C SER A 88 -4.38 24.33 -4.98
N ASN A 89 -3.27 24.50 -5.68
CA ASN A 89 -2.35 25.62 -5.51
C ASN A 89 -2.65 26.68 -6.58
N THR A 90 -3.28 27.78 -6.16
CA THR A 90 -3.70 28.86 -7.07
C THR A 90 -2.53 29.69 -7.60
N GLN A 91 -1.40 29.74 -6.88
CA GLN A 91 -0.21 30.46 -7.32
C GLN A 91 0.46 29.76 -8.51
N THR A 92 0.56 28.43 -8.46
CA THR A 92 1.13 27.61 -9.53
C THR A 92 0.08 27.08 -10.52
N GLN A 93 -1.20 27.33 -10.26
CA GLN A 93 -2.34 26.78 -11.01
C GLN A 93 -2.26 25.25 -11.15
N SER A 94 -1.84 24.57 -10.09
CA SER A 94 -1.69 23.12 -10.08
C SER A 94 -2.65 22.46 -9.10
N THR A 95 -3.14 21.29 -9.45
CA THR A 95 -3.97 20.45 -8.58
C THR A 95 -3.26 19.12 -8.37
N THR A 96 -3.26 18.63 -7.13
CA THR A 96 -2.61 17.37 -6.76
C THR A 96 -3.57 16.52 -5.94
N PHE A 97 -3.57 15.21 -6.20
CA PHE A 97 -4.35 14.28 -5.39
C PHE A 97 -3.69 14.06 -4.03
N VAL A 98 -4.51 14.09 -2.99
CA VAL A 98 -4.09 13.92 -1.60
C VAL A 98 -4.97 12.89 -0.90
N PHE A 99 -4.41 12.23 0.10
CA PHE A 99 -5.17 11.31 0.95
C PHE A 99 -5.81 12.05 2.13
N LEU A 100 -7.12 11.86 2.32
CA LEU A 100 -7.91 12.52 3.35
C LEU A 100 -8.54 11.51 4.30
N ASP A 101 -8.84 11.99 5.51
CA ASP A 101 -9.44 11.24 6.63
C ASP A 101 -8.78 9.87 6.90
N PRO A 102 -7.45 9.85 7.13
CA PRO A 102 -6.71 8.60 7.33
C PRO A 102 -7.16 7.91 8.61
N THR A 103 -7.67 6.69 8.47
CA THR A 103 -8.04 5.78 9.56
C THR A 103 -7.11 4.57 9.55
N PRO A 104 -6.29 4.34 10.59
CA PRO A 104 -5.37 3.22 10.62
C PRO A 104 -6.09 1.88 10.80
N VAL A 105 -5.88 0.98 9.85
CA VAL A 105 -6.37 -0.42 9.91
C VAL A 105 -5.27 -1.35 10.40
N VAL A 106 -4.04 -1.16 9.93
CA VAL A 106 -2.87 -1.93 10.38
C VAL A 106 -1.71 -0.99 10.64
N THR A 107 -0.96 -1.24 11.71
CA THR A 107 0.25 -0.50 12.05
C THR A 107 1.38 -1.47 12.36
N SER A 108 2.58 -1.23 11.87
CA SER A 108 3.77 -1.94 12.33
C SER A 108 4.79 -0.92 12.87
N PRO A 109 5.13 -0.99 14.17
CA PRO A 109 6.09 -0.08 14.76
C PRO A 109 7.51 -0.47 14.35
N THR A 110 8.38 0.53 14.21
CA THR A 110 9.79 0.39 13.79
C THR A 110 10.60 -0.66 14.57
N THR A 111 10.16 -1.02 15.78
CA THR A 111 10.82 -1.94 16.70
C THR A 111 10.55 -3.43 16.43
N THR A 112 9.50 -3.76 15.67
CA THR A 112 9.05 -5.15 15.45
C THR A 112 8.54 -5.31 14.02
N ALA A 113 8.61 -6.52 13.47
CA ALA A 113 7.99 -6.84 12.18
C ALA A 113 6.51 -7.25 12.34
N ASP A 114 6.04 -7.42 13.58
CA ASP A 114 4.68 -7.87 13.88
C ASP A 114 3.65 -6.76 13.62
N PRO A 115 2.65 -7.00 12.74
CA PRO A 115 1.57 -6.06 12.53
C PRO A 115 0.61 -6.02 13.72
N HIS A 116 0.21 -4.82 14.08
CA HIS A 116 -0.90 -4.54 14.98
C HIS A 116 -2.10 -4.08 14.16
N VAL A 117 -3.09 -4.97 14.02
CA VAL A 117 -4.40 -4.67 13.43
C VAL A 117 -5.23 -3.90 14.46
N HIS A 118 -5.80 -2.76 14.06
CA HIS A 118 -6.62 -1.93 14.93
C HIS A 118 -8.09 -2.41 14.91
N PRO A 119 -8.70 -2.71 16.07
CA PRO A 119 -10.08 -3.22 16.14
C PRO A 119 -11.15 -2.17 15.81
N ASP A 120 -10.82 -0.88 15.80
CA ASP A 120 -11.75 0.22 15.48
C ASP A 120 -11.85 0.52 13.97
N ALA A 121 -11.22 -0.30 13.12
CA ALA A 121 -11.40 -0.22 11.67
C ALA A 121 -12.84 -0.64 11.30
N PRO A 122 -13.49 0.01 10.31
CA PRO A 122 -14.83 -0.39 9.86
C PRO A 122 -14.79 -1.82 9.33
N THR A 123 -15.15 -2.80 10.16
CA THR A 123 -15.29 -4.18 9.74
C THR A 123 -16.65 -4.34 9.05
N PRO A 124 -16.69 -5.14 7.98
CA PRO A 124 -17.46 -6.37 8.17
C PRO A 124 -16.66 -7.55 7.64
N ARG A 125 -16.09 -8.33 8.56
CA ARG A 125 -15.82 -9.75 8.32
C ARG A 125 -16.30 -10.53 9.53
N ASP A 126 -17.41 -11.23 9.31
CA ASP A 126 -17.70 -12.49 9.97
C ASP A 126 -16.67 -13.51 9.42
N PRO A 127 -15.89 -14.19 10.29
CA PRO A 127 -14.92 -15.16 9.85
C PRO A 127 -15.63 -16.48 9.53
N THR A 128 -16.07 -16.64 8.29
CA THR A 128 -16.44 -17.95 7.76
C THR A 128 -15.55 -18.27 6.56
N ASP A 129 -14.35 -18.79 6.83
CA ASP A 129 -13.79 -19.93 6.09
C ASP A 129 -12.54 -20.49 6.80
N PRO A 130 -12.32 -21.82 6.83
CA PRO A 130 -11.18 -22.45 7.46
C PRO A 130 -9.89 -22.25 6.63
N PRO A 131 -8.70 -22.48 7.22
CA PRO A 131 -7.44 -22.17 6.56
C PRO A 131 -7.23 -23.09 5.34
N GLN A 132 -7.36 -22.54 4.13
CA GLN A 132 -6.90 -23.21 2.91
C GLN A 132 -5.51 -22.71 2.55
N GLU A 133 -4.60 -23.70 2.52
CA GLU A 133 -3.25 -23.79 1.95
C GLU A 133 -2.55 -22.51 1.45
N GLU A 134 -1.37 -22.27 2.03
CA GLU A 134 -0.38 -21.27 1.60
C GLU A 134 -0.18 -21.24 0.07
N PRO A 135 -0.31 -20.07 -0.58
CA PRO A 135 0.08 -19.93 -1.98
C PRO A 135 1.61 -20.00 -2.08
N THR A 136 2.09 -20.84 -2.99
CA THR A 136 3.51 -20.97 -3.31
C THR A 136 4.09 -19.63 -3.74
N PRO A 137 5.22 -19.18 -3.17
CA PRO A 137 5.79 -17.85 -3.44
C PRO A 137 6.16 -17.67 -4.92
N LEU A 138 5.85 -16.47 -5.46
CA LEU A 138 6.08 -16.04 -6.85
C LEU A 138 7.55 -16.08 -7.33
N LEU A 139 8.50 -16.33 -6.43
CA LEU A 139 9.92 -16.50 -6.78
C LEU A 139 10.21 -17.80 -7.56
N THR A 140 9.26 -18.72 -7.66
CA THR A 140 9.40 -19.96 -8.45
C THR A 140 8.97 -19.79 -9.92
N ALA A 141 8.01 -18.89 -10.20
CA ALA A 141 7.45 -18.70 -11.55
C ALA A 141 8.42 -18.06 -12.55
N VAL A 142 9.49 -17.40 -12.07
CA VAL A 142 10.49 -16.74 -12.93
C VAL A 142 11.62 -17.69 -13.34
N ARG A 143 11.75 -18.88 -12.73
CA ARG A 143 12.79 -19.85 -13.11
C ARG A 143 12.43 -20.73 -14.30
N GLU A 144 11.15 -20.83 -14.67
CA GLU A 144 10.71 -21.70 -15.78
C GLU A 144 10.79 -21.03 -17.16
N HIS A 145 10.89 -19.70 -17.24
CA HIS A 145 10.98 -18.97 -18.52
C HIS A 145 12.42 -18.72 -19.02
N ALA A 146 13.45 -19.24 -18.34
CA ALA A 146 14.86 -19.05 -18.71
C ALA A 146 15.55 -20.31 -19.26
N ARG A 147 14.81 -21.16 -19.99
CA ARG A 147 15.41 -22.14 -20.92
C ARG A 147 14.81 -22.00 -22.30
N SER A 148 15.02 -20.83 -22.91
CA SER A 148 15.11 -20.73 -24.36
C SER A 148 16.56 -20.89 -24.78
N ASP A 149 16.73 -21.58 -25.91
CA ASP A 149 17.86 -21.58 -26.84
C ASP A 149 18.90 -22.70 -26.75
N GLY A 150 18.88 -23.55 -27.79
CA GLY A 150 20.08 -24.25 -28.25
C GLY A 150 19.82 -25.42 -29.21
N GLY A 151 19.70 -25.15 -30.51
CA GLY A 151 20.22 -26.09 -31.53
C GLY A 151 19.31 -26.41 -32.72
N CYS A 152 19.51 -25.69 -33.82
CA CYS A 152 19.26 -26.21 -35.16
C CYS A 152 20.48 -27.01 -35.63
N PRO A 153 20.33 -28.15 -36.30
CA PRO A 153 21.29 -28.55 -37.31
C PRO A 153 20.63 -28.66 -38.69
N ARG A 154 21.33 -28.09 -39.67
CA ARG A 154 20.97 -28.00 -41.08
C ARG A 154 21.74 -29.06 -41.85
N GLY A 155 21.02 -29.94 -42.56
CA GLY A 155 21.39 -30.51 -43.87
C GLY A 155 22.31 -31.75 -43.94
N GLY A 156 21.96 -32.67 -44.86
CA GLY A 156 22.91 -33.60 -45.50
C GLY A 156 22.37 -34.98 -45.89
N SER A 157 21.91 -35.10 -47.14
CA SER A 157 22.00 -36.22 -48.10
C SER A 157 21.78 -37.68 -47.69
N GLU A 158 20.86 -38.36 -48.37
CA GLU A 158 21.17 -39.42 -49.37
C GLU A 158 20.03 -39.53 -50.40
#